data_AF-A0A939IMP4-F1
#
_entry.id   AF-A0A939IMP4-F1
#
_cell.length_a   1.000
_cell.length_b   1.000
_cell.length_c   1.000
_cell.angle_alpha   90.00
_cell.angle_beta   90.00
_cell.angle_gamma   90.00
#
_symmetry.space_group_name_H-M   'P 1'
#
loop_
_entity.id
_entity.type
_entity.pdbx_description
1 polymer ?
#
loop_
_entity_poly.entity_id
_entity_poly.type
_entity_poly.pdbx_seq_one_letter_code
_entity_poly.pdbx_strand_id
1 'polypeptide(L)'
;MTRLLLHASVPLCSIALACAAAMGAAPAASDVVADVATNVDSGAALVEACRDAQSGARPGGSDRAGLCEGYLLGYLHANPEVAFSEELPSAYMQRVMRTRAPVHPQTDALKSVAYCLEGANSVREIRAAIAALDPASVAAVSPASVVKRILDKNYRCRS
;
A
#
# COMPACT_ATOMS: atom_id res chain seq x y z
N MET A 1 -25.18 38.01 48.99
CA MET A 1 -25.23 39.39 48.49
C MET A 1 -24.62 39.42 47.11
N THR A 2 -25.33 40.02 46.13
CA THR A 2 -24.87 40.57 44.82
C THR A 2 -24.11 39.64 43.86
N ARG A 3 -24.32 39.63 42.53
CA ARG A 3 -25.34 40.04 41.54
C ARG A 3 -24.62 39.81 40.19
N LEU A 4 -25.31 39.28 39.17
CA LEU A 4 -25.23 39.70 37.74
C LEU A 4 -23.89 39.41 36.99
N LEU A 5 -23.78 39.01 35.71
CA LEU A 5 -24.67 39.12 34.54
C LEU A 5 -24.01 38.51 33.26
N LEU A 6 -24.88 38.24 32.26
CA LEU A 6 -24.72 38.28 30.77
C LEU A 6 -23.78 37.27 30.06
N HIS A 7 -24.24 36.36 29.20
CA HIS A 7 -24.85 36.47 27.84
C HIS A 7 -23.91 36.90 26.69
N ALA A 8 -23.66 35.96 25.75
CA ALA A 8 -23.57 36.16 24.29
C ALA A 8 -23.48 34.76 23.63
N SER A 9 -24.52 34.18 23.00
CA SER A 9 -25.14 34.44 21.68
C SER A 9 -24.27 34.11 20.44
N VAL A 10 -24.53 32.92 19.86
CA VAL A 10 -24.65 32.46 18.46
C VAL A 10 -23.92 33.22 17.33
N PRO A 11 -23.44 32.55 16.25
CA PRO A 11 -24.33 32.39 15.08
C PRO A 11 -24.27 31.02 14.37
N LEU A 12 -25.46 30.62 13.88
CA LEU A 12 -25.70 29.65 12.83
C LEU A 12 -25.22 30.20 11.47
N CYS A 13 -24.58 29.36 10.66
CA CYS A 13 -24.37 29.57 9.22
C CYS A 13 -24.36 28.14 8.63
N SER A 14 -25.40 27.56 8.03
CA SER A 14 -26.36 28.03 7.02
C SER A 14 -25.69 28.60 5.76
N ILE A 15 -24.95 27.74 5.04
CA ILE A 15 -24.62 27.93 3.63
C ILE A 15 -24.89 26.58 2.95
N ALA A 16 -26.12 26.38 2.50
CA ALA A 16 -26.56 26.62 1.12
C ALA A 16 -26.17 25.46 0.20
N LEU A 17 -27.11 24.52 0.16
CA LEU A 17 -27.32 23.51 -0.86
C LEU A 17 -27.52 24.22 -2.22
N ALA A 18 -26.48 24.25 -3.05
CA ALA A 18 -26.59 24.71 -4.44
C ALA A 18 -26.60 23.49 -5.37
N CYS A 19 -27.81 23.00 -5.64
CA CYS A 19 -28.10 22.20 -6.83
C CYS A 19 -27.99 23.12 -8.06
N ALA A 20 -26.93 22.95 -8.85
CA ALA A 20 -26.88 23.46 -10.22
C ALA A 20 -26.77 22.26 -11.17
N ALA A 21 -27.90 21.95 -11.80
CA ALA A 21 -27.97 21.08 -12.97
C ALA A 21 -27.25 21.77 -14.13
N ALA A 22 -26.07 21.29 -14.48
CA ALA A 22 -25.46 21.54 -15.77
C ALA A 22 -25.74 20.33 -16.67
N MET A 23 -26.83 20.40 -17.43
CA MET A 23 -27.05 19.56 -18.59
C MET A 23 -26.02 19.94 -19.65
N GLY A 24 -24.85 19.30 -19.60
CA GLY A 24 -23.87 19.29 -20.68
C GLY A 24 -23.97 17.96 -21.39
N ALA A 25 -24.45 17.97 -22.64
CA ALA A 25 -24.45 16.81 -23.52
C ALA A 25 -23.03 16.25 -23.65
N ALA A 26 -22.81 15.06 -23.11
CA ALA A 26 -21.58 14.30 -23.32
C ALA A 26 -21.60 13.77 -24.76
N PRO A 27 -20.57 14.05 -25.59
CA PRO A 27 -20.42 13.35 -26.85
C PRO A 27 -20.13 11.88 -26.52
N ALA A 28 -20.96 10.99 -27.06
CA ALA A 28 -20.66 9.58 -27.17
C ALA A 28 -19.45 9.40 -28.10
N ALA A 29 -18.25 9.42 -27.54
CA ALA A 29 -17.05 8.89 -28.17
C ALA A 29 -16.83 7.48 -27.62
N SER A 30 -17.48 6.50 -28.24
CA SER A 30 -16.84 5.20 -28.39
C SER A 30 -15.72 5.39 -29.40
N ASP A 31 -14.48 5.24 -28.96
CA ASP A 31 -13.48 4.44 -29.68
C ASP A 31 -12.12 4.50 -28.96
N VAL A 32 -11.61 3.30 -28.66
CA VAL A 32 -10.24 2.98 -28.20
C VAL A 32 -9.85 3.58 -26.84
N VAL A 33 -10.37 3.00 -25.75
CA VAL A 33 -9.56 2.89 -24.53
C VAL A 33 -8.41 1.97 -24.91
N ALA A 34 -7.27 2.56 -25.26
CA ALA A 34 -6.01 1.84 -25.27
C ALA A 34 -5.95 1.11 -23.92
N ASP A 35 -5.81 -0.20 -23.99
CA ASP A 35 -5.56 -1.11 -22.87
C ASP A 35 -4.23 -0.69 -22.21
N VAL A 36 -4.27 0.44 -21.50
CA VAL A 36 -3.27 0.79 -20.51
C VAL A 36 -3.42 -0.32 -19.51
N ALA A 37 -2.51 -1.28 -19.58
CA ALA A 37 -2.38 -2.38 -18.63
C ALA A 37 -2.19 -1.78 -17.23
N THR A 38 -3.32 -1.45 -16.63
CA THR A 38 -3.55 -0.98 -15.26
C THR A 38 -3.44 -2.14 -14.28
N ASN A 39 -3.39 -3.36 -14.79
CA ASN A 39 -3.27 -4.57 -14.02
C ASN A 39 -1.86 -5.14 -14.10
N VAL A 40 -1.30 -5.45 -12.94
CA VAL A 40 -0.10 -6.25 -12.79
C VAL A 40 -0.53 -7.70 -12.72
N ASP A 41 -0.65 -8.34 -13.89
CA ASP A 41 -1.17 -9.71 -14.05
C ASP A 41 -0.08 -10.78 -14.01
N SER A 42 1.17 -10.40 -14.32
CA SER A 42 2.33 -11.29 -14.43
C SER A 42 3.57 -10.72 -13.73
N GLY A 43 4.50 -11.61 -13.38
CA GLY A 43 5.78 -11.22 -12.80
C GLY A 43 6.58 -10.30 -13.73
N ALA A 44 6.54 -10.54 -15.04
CA ALA A 44 7.15 -9.63 -16.02
C ALA A 44 6.51 -8.23 -16.00
N ALA A 45 5.17 -8.15 -15.96
CA ALA A 45 4.48 -6.86 -15.85
C ALA A 45 4.85 -6.11 -14.56
N LEU A 46 5.04 -6.82 -13.45
CA LEU A 46 5.51 -6.22 -12.20
C LEU A 46 6.93 -5.67 -12.32
N VAL A 47 7.85 -6.41 -12.95
CA VAL A 47 9.24 -5.98 -13.17
C VAL A 47 9.28 -4.70 -14.00
N GLU A 48 8.55 -4.66 -15.11
CA GLU A 48 8.49 -3.47 -15.98
C GLU A 48 7.86 -2.28 -15.25
N ALA A 49 6.76 -2.47 -14.51
CA ALA A 49 6.17 -1.41 -13.69
C ALA A 49 7.16 -0.84 -12.66
N CYS A 50 8.00 -1.68 -12.06
CA CYS A 50 9.01 -1.24 -11.10
C CYS A 50 10.23 -0.58 -11.75
N ARG A 51 10.56 -0.91 -13.01
CA ARG A 51 11.58 -0.21 -13.81
C ARG A 51 11.11 1.19 -14.21
N ASP A 52 9.86 1.31 -14.66
CA ASP A 52 9.23 2.59 -14.98
C ASP A 52 9.20 3.52 -13.75
N ALA A 53 8.92 2.96 -12.57
CA ALA A 53 8.96 3.71 -11.32
C ALA A 53 10.37 4.22 -10.95
N GLN A 54 11.44 3.56 -11.40
CA GLN A 54 12.82 3.96 -11.14
C GLN A 54 13.37 4.99 -12.11
N SER A 55 12.96 4.92 -13.38
CA SER A 55 13.41 5.83 -14.42
C SER A 55 12.89 7.26 -14.21
N GLY A 56 12.01 7.48 -13.23
CA GLY A 56 11.48 8.80 -12.90
C GLY A 56 10.62 9.35 -14.03
N ALA A 57 9.96 8.48 -14.79
CA ALA A 57 9.03 8.87 -15.83
C ALA A 57 8.06 9.92 -15.26
N ARG A 58 8.11 11.10 -15.88
CA ARG A 58 7.48 12.36 -15.46
C ARG A 58 6.02 12.15 -14.99
N PRO A 59 5.51 12.93 -14.01
CA PRO A 59 4.07 12.92 -13.71
C PRO A 59 3.31 13.29 -14.99
N GLY A 60 2.67 12.30 -15.61
CA GLY A 60 2.03 12.39 -16.94
C GLY A 60 2.62 11.50 -18.05
N GLY A 61 3.66 10.70 -17.78
CA GLY A 61 4.35 9.87 -18.79
C GLY A 61 3.95 8.39 -18.86
N SER A 62 3.47 7.79 -17.77
CA SER A 62 2.79 6.48 -17.78
C SER A 62 2.16 6.24 -16.41
N ASP A 63 0.88 5.88 -16.36
CA ASP A 63 0.17 5.51 -15.12
C ASP A 63 0.78 4.30 -14.39
N ARG A 64 1.82 3.68 -14.99
CA ARG A 64 2.44 2.43 -14.55
C ARG A 64 3.44 2.62 -13.40
N ALA A 65 4.03 3.81 -13.25
CA ALA A 65 4.95 4.08 -12.15
C ALA A 65 4.28 3.93 -10.78
N GLY A 66 3.00 4.31 -10.66
CA GLY A 66 2.20 4.11 -9.45
C GLY A 66 1.79 2.65 -9.22
N LEU A 67 1.75 1.82 -10.26
CA LEU A 67 1.30 0.42 -10.16
C LEU A 67 2.26 -0.44 -9.34
N CYS A 68 3.58 -0.28 -9.52
CA CYS A 68 4.55 -1.04 -8.73
C CYS A 68 4.43 -0.71 -7.23
N GLU A 69 4.34 0.58 -6.89
CA GLU A 69 4.24 1.02 -5.50
C GLU A 69 2.91 0.61 -4.87
N GLY A 70 1.80 0.83 -5.57
CA GLY A 70 0.47 0.40 -5.12
C GLY A 70 0.37 -1.12 -4.93
N TYR A 71 0.92 -1.90 -5.87
CA TYR A 71 0.96 -3.35 -5.76
C TYR A 71 1.79 -3.80 -4.56
N LEU A 72 2.99 -3.24 -4.37
CA LEU A 72 3.86 -3.59 -3.24
C LEU A 72 3.21 -3.26 -1.90
N LEU A 73 2.70 -2.05 -1.72
CA LEU A 73 2.02 -1.68 -0.47
C LEU A 73 0.80 -2.56 -0.22
N GLY A 74 -0.02 -2.81 -1.25
CA GLY A 74 -1.16 -3.72 -1.15
C GLY A 74 -0.75 -5.14 -0.75
N TYR A 75 0.31 -5.68 -1.36
CA TYR A 75 0.85 -7.00 -1.00
C TYR A 75 1.35 -7.03 0.45
N LEU A 76 2.17 -6.06 0.84
CA LEU A 76 2.78 -6.05 2.18
C LEU A 76 1.73 -5.91 3.29
N HIS A 77 0.68 -5.11 3.09
CA HIS A 77 -0.41 -4.97 4.05
C HIS A 77 -1.38 -6.17 4.06
N ALA A 78 -1.56 -6.86 2.93
CA ALA A 78 -2.46 -8.01 2.86
C ALA A 78 -1.86 -9.30 3.44
N ASN A 79 -0.54 -9.35 3.69
CA ASN A 79 0.17 -10.55 4.09
C ASN A 79 0.63 -10.46 5.57
N PRO A 80 -0.04 -11.14 6.51
CA PRO A 80 0.28 -11.08 7.95
C PRO A 80 1.62 -11.72 8.32
N GLU A 81 2.26 -12.39 7.37
CA GLU A 81 3.62 -12.93 7.48
C GLU A 81 4.70 -11.86 7.34
N VAL A 82 4.36 -10.65 6.91
CA VAL A 82 5.28 -9.52 6.82
C VAL A 82 5.04 -8.55 7.96
N ALA A 83 6.09 -8.18 8.69
CA ALA A 83 6.03 -7.19 9.74
C ALA A 83 7.07 -6.08 9.51
N PHE A 84 6.66 -4.84 9.78
CA PHE A 84 7.57 -3.71 9.89
C PHE A 84 8.12 -3.66 11.31
N SER A 85 9.44 -3.57 11.46
CA SER A 85 10.13 -3.58 12.74
C SER A 85 9.67 -2.46 13.68
N GLU A 86 9.25 -1.33 13.12
CA GLU A 86 8.73 -0.17 13.84
C GLU A 86 7.30 -0.39 14.38
N GLU A 87 6.51 -1.26 13.75
CA GLU A 87 5.14 -1.59 14.16
C GLU A 87 5.10 -2.74 15.17
N LEU A 88 6.18 -3.52 15.25
CA LEU A 88 6.26 -4.65 16.15
C LEU A 88 6.38 -4.18 17.61
N PRO A 89 5.61 -4.78 18.53
CA PRO A 89 5.80 -4.56 19.96
C PRO A 89 7.22 -4.92 20.38
N SER A 90 7.67 -4.40 21.52
CA SER A 90 8.97 -4.78 22.10
C SER A 90 9.09 -6.30 22.25
N ALA A 91 10.31 -6.84 22.18
CA ALA A 91 10.55 -8.29 22.31
C ALA A 91 9.93 -8.89 23.59
N TYR A 92 9.94 -8.11 24.69
CA TYR A 92 9.24 -8.47 25.93
C TYR A 92 7.73 -8.61 25.72
N MET A 93 7.10 -7.62 25.09
CA MET A 93 5.65 -7.64 24.82
C MET A 93 5.27 -8.79 23.88
N GLN A 94 6.06 -9.05 22.84
CA GLN A 94 5.83 -10.20 21.95
C GLN A 94 5.86 -11.53 22.72
N ARG A 95 6.81 -11.70 23.65
CA ARG A 95 6.87 -12.91 24.50
C ARG A 95 5.64 -13.02 25.41
N VAL A 96 5.20 -11.93 26.02
CA VAL A 96 4.00 -11.90 26.86
C VAL A 96 2.76 -12.23 26.03
N MET A 97 2.61 -11.62 24.85
CA MET A 97 1.48 -11.89 23.96
C MET A 97 1.45 -13.35 23.50
N ARG A 98 2.59 -13.94 23.14
CA ARG A 98 2.67 -15.35 22.73
C ARG A 98 2.30 -16.33 23.85
N THR A 99 2.56 -15.99 25.11
CA THR A 99 2.42 -16.92 26.24
C THR A 99 1.18 -16.68 27.10
N ARG A 100 0.61 -15.48 27.08
CA ARG A 100 -0.44 -15.06 28.02
C ARG A 100 -1.65 -14.42 27.38
N ALA A 101 -1.57 -13.94 26.13
CA ALA A 101 -2.72 -13.32 25.52
C ALA A 101 -3.74 -14.37 25.09
N PRO A 102 -5.05 -14.14 25.33
CA PRO A 102 -6.08 -14.98 24.75
C PRO A 102 -5.96 -14.98 23.22
N VAL A 103 -6.44 -16.06 22.59
CA VAL A 103 -6.43 -16.21 21.14
C VAL A 103 -7.19 -15.03 20.53
N HIS A 104 -6.45 -14.15 19.86
CA HIS A 104 -6.97 -12.96 19.22
C HIS A 104 -6.28 -12.83 17.85
N PRO A 105 -6.98 -12.40 16.78
CA PRO A 105 -6.38 -12.31 15.45
C PRO A 105 -5.05 -11.53 15.41
N GLN A 106 -4.94 -10.48 16.22
CA GLN A 106 -3.72 -9.67 16.34
C GLN A 106 -2.55 -10.41 17.00
N THR A 107 -2.83 -11.29 17.97
CA THR A 107 -1.79 -12.07 18.66
C THR A 107 -1.39 -13.31 17.88
N ASP A 108 -2.28 -13.84 17.04
CA ASP A 108 -1.95 -14.91 16.09
C ASP A 108 -1.14 -14.40 14.89
N ALA A 109 -1.40 -13.18 14.41
CA ALA A 109 -0.55 -12.55 13.39
C ALA A 109 0.92 -12.43 13.84
N LEU A 110 1.17 -12.16 15.12
CA LEU A 110 2.53 -12.12 15.69
C LEU A 110 3.25 -13.48 15.73
N LYS A 111 2.51 -14.59 15.57
CA LYS A 111 3.07 -15.95 15.48
C LYS A 111 3.36 -16.35 14.03
N SER A 112 2.74 -15.69 13.05
CA SER A 112 2.92 -15.97 11.62
C SER A 112 3.97 -15.12 10.93
N VAL A 113 4.60 -14.17 11.63
CA VAL A 113 5.64 -13.30 11.05
C VAL A 113 6.83 -14.14 10.58
N ALA A 114 7.07 -14.12 9.27
CA ALA A 114 8.20 -14.77 8.61
C ALA A 114 9.22 -13.76 8.05
N TYR A 115 8.76 -12.54 7.75
CA TYR A 115 9.55 -11.49 7.12
C TYR A 115 9.56 -10.21 7.96
N CYS A 116 10.74 -9.62 8.10
CA CYS A 116 10.97 -8.43 8.93
C CYS A 116 11.55 -7.31 8.06
N LEU A 117 10.80 -6.21 7.93
CA LEU A 117 11.20 -5.02 7.18
C LEU A 117 11.66 -3.92 8.13
N GLU A 118 12.74 -3.22 7.82
CA GLU A 118 13.34 -2.17 8.66
C GLU A 118 12.67 -0.79 8.46
N GLY A 119 11.39 -0.78 8.09
CA GLY A 119 10.60 0.43 7.84
C GLY A 119 10.48 0.80 6.35
N ALA A 120 10.18 2.08 6.09
CA ALA A 120 9.81 2.56 4.74
C ALA A 120 10.91 2.38 3.69
N ASN A 121 12.19 2.36 4.08
CA ASN A 121 13.30 2.14 3.18
C ASN A 121 13.26 0.75 2.51
N SER A 122 12.74 -0.27 3.20
CA SER A 122 12.64 -1.62 2.66
C SER A 122 11.69 -1.71 1.47
N VAL A 123 10.64 -0.88 1.40
CA VAL A 123 9.74 -0.85 0.22
C VAL A 123 10.51 -0.37 -1.02
N ARG A 124 11.33 0.67 -0.86
CA ARG A 124 12.18 1.21 -1.95
C ARG A 124 13.21 0.17 -2.40
N GLU A 125 13.80 -0.57 -1.46
CA GLU A 125 14.77 -1.63 -1.76
C GLU A 125 14.12 -2.85 -2.44
N ILE A 126 12.93 -3.28 -1.99
CA ILE A 126 12.18 -4.35 -2.65
C ILE A 126 11.85 -3.95 -4.08
N ARG A 127 11.39 -2.71 -4.30
CA ARG A 127 11.17 -2.16 -5.64
C ARG A 127 12.45 -2.19 -6.48
N ALA A 128 13.58 -1.80 -5.89
CA ALA A 128 14.90 -1.89 -6.53
C ALA A 128 15.25 -3.31 -6.97
N ALA A 129 15.08 -4.27 -6.06
CA ALA A 129 15.39 -5.67 -6.29
C ALA A 129 14.49 -6.30 -7.37
N ILE A 130 13.20 -5.93 -7.42
CA ILE A 130 12.27 -6.43 -8.44
C ILE A 130 12.64 -5.90 -9.83
N ALA A 131 12.90 -4.60 -9.97
CA ALA A 131 13.25 -4.02 -11.27
C ALA A 131 14.58 -4.56 -11.85
N ALA A 132 15.47 -5.02 -10.97
CA ALA A 132 16.75 -5.62 -11.35
C ALA A 132 16.61 -7.05 -11.91
N LEU A 133 15.44 -7.69 -11.77
CA LEU A 133 15.18 -9.00 -12.36
C LEU A 133 15.08 -8.91 -13.87
N ASP A 134 15.41 -10.00 -14.55
CA ASP A 134 15.11 -10.17 -15.97
C ASP A 134 13.61 -10.52 -16.15
N PRO A 135 12.81 -9.72 -16.89
CA PRO A 135 11.38 -9.96 -17.08
C PRO A 135 11.11 -11.33 -17.71
N ALA A 136 11.99 -11.80 -18.62
CA ALA A 136 11.82 -13.10 -19.25
C ALA A 136 11.91 -14.25 -18.23
N SER A 137 12.76 -14.11 -17.20
CA SER A 137 12.92 -15.11 -16.12
C SER A 137 11.70 -15.24 -15.20
N VAL A 138 10.78 -14.27 -15.21
CA VAL A 138 9.59 -14.24 -14.33
C VAL A 138 8.27 -14.11 -15.11
N ALA A 139 8.29 -14.25 -16.43
CA ALA A 139 7.11 -14.07 -17.28
C ALA A 139 5.94 -15.01 -16.91
N ALA A 140 6.24 -16.26 -16.56
CA ALA A 140 5.24 -17.27 -16.18
C ALA A 140 4.94 -17.30 -14.66
N VAL A 141 5.52 -16.38 -13.88
CA VAL A 141 5.42 -16.37 -12.41
C VAL A 141 4.39 -15.32 -12.00
N SER A 142 3.58 -15.62 -10.98
CA SER A 142 2.65 -14.61 -10.44
C SER A 142 3.42 -13.43 -9.81
N PRO A 143 2.87 -12.20 -9.86
CA PRO A 143 3.46 -11.04 -9.20
C PRO A 143 3.73 -11.28 -7.71
N ALA A 144 2.78 -11.93 -7.01
CA ALA A 144 2.90 -12.31 -5.60
C ALA A 144 4.11 -13.22 -5.34
N SER A 145 4.31 -14.23 -6.19
CA SER A 145 5.47 -15.13 -6.07
C SER A 145 6.79 -14.43 -6.32
N VAL A 146 6.84 -13.40 -7.16
CA VAL A 146 8.04 -12.56 -7.35
C VAL A 146 8.38 -11.82 -6.05
N VAL A 147 7.41 -11.12 -5.46
CA VAL A 147 7.60 -10.40 -4.20
C VAL A 147 8.05 -11.35 -3.10
N LYS A 148 7.35 -12.49 -2.93
CA LYS A 148 7.72 -13.51 -1.95
C LYS A 148 9.15 -14.01 -2.13
N ARG A 149 9.61 -14.23 -3.37
CA ARG A 149 10.98 -14.69 -3.65
C ARG A 149 12.03 -13.66 -3.22
N ILE A 150 11.75 -12.36 -3.37
CA ILE A 150 12.61 -11.28 -2.86
C ILE A 150 12.61 -11.25 -1.33
N LEU A 151 11.44 -11.39 -0.69
CA LEU A 151 11.30 -11.46 0.77
C LEU A 151 12.05 -12.66 1.36
N ASP A 152 11.91 -13.83 0.75
CA ASP A 152 12.61 -15.06 1.15
C ASP A 152 14.13 -14.92 1.11
N LYS A 153 14.65 -14.22 0.11
CA LYS A 153 16.10 -14.06 -0.08
C LYS A 153 16.71 -13.06 0.90
N ASN A 154 16.02 -11.95 1.17
CA ASN A 154 16.65 -10.78 1.78
C ASN A 154 16.05 -10.36 3.13
N TYR A 155 14.81 -10.76 3.44
CA TYR A 155 14.02 -10.16 4.54
C TYR A 155 13.50 -11.20 5.55
N ARG A 156 14.07 -12.41 5.60
CA ARG A 156 13.75 -13.39 6.64
C ARG A 156 14.09 -12.84 8.03
N CYS A 157 13.13 -12.90 8.95
CA CYS A 157 13.40 -12.55 10.35
C CYS A 157 14.49 -13.47 10.91
N ARG A 158 15.52 -12.88 11.55
CA ARG A 158 16.50 -13.67 12.32
C ARG A 158 15.85 -14.12 13.61
N SER A 159 15.85 -15.43 13.85
CA SER A 159 15.35 -16.08 15.07
C SER A 159 16.24 -15.83 16.28
#